data_AF-A0A953QIU4-F1
#
_entry.id   AF-A0A953QIU4-F1
#
_cell.length_a   1.000
_cell.length_b   1.000
_cell.length_c   1.000
_cell.angle_alpha   90.00
_cell.angle_beta   90.00
_cell.angle_gamma   90.00
#
_symmetry.space_group_name_H-M   'P 1'
#
loop_
_entity.id
_entity.type
_entity.pdbx_description
1 polymer ?
#
loop_
_entity_poly.entity_id
_entity_poly.type
_entity_poly.pdbx_seq_one_letter_code
_entity_poly.pdbx_strand_id
1 'polypeptide(L)'
;MQLVELQDNLAEIHRRGLGLAAISYDIPAILKSFSDRRKLGYPLLSDPGSKIIRAYGLLNETIPPGPFFGIPYPGTYILDHDGKVVAKYFEDDYTQRFTASDILIRQFGAAAGAAHSTVASKHLKIATSAGTAVVHTGQRIALTVDISAPPGVHVYAPGVTGYIAIDLSVADSPSYAVHPAVYPPSNTMRLAAIDETVPVFVGDFRVLREITISKSAVPGELTVEGQLRSQACDEKQCYVPETVPLKWILRVEPLDRQRAPAEIQHK
;
A
#
# COMPACT_ATOMS: atom_id res chain seq x y z
N MET A 1 -4.14 9.17 -9.14
CA MET A 1 -4.58 8.50 -10.36
C MET A 1 -3.54 7.44 -10.66
N GLN A 2 -3.91 6.16 -10.76
CA GLN A 2 -2.95 5.03 -10.74
C GLN A 2 -1.83 5.14 -11.80
N LEU A 3 -2.16 5.49 -13.04
CA LEU A 3 -1.15 5.58 -14.10
C LEU A 3 -0.11 6.71 -13.87
N VAL A 4 -0.49 7.79 -13.20
CA VAL A 4 0.49 8.83 -12.82
C VAL A 4 1.27 8.42 -11.57
N GLU A 5 0.63 7.78 -10.60
CA GLU A 5 1.34 7.29 -9.41
C GLU A 5 2.39 6.20 -9.76
N LEU A 6 2.14 5.40 -10.80
CA LEU A 6 3.11 4.51 -11.41
C LEU A 6 4.31 5.26 -12.04
N GLN A 7 4.05 6.42 -12.65
CA GLN A 7 5.11 7.29 -13.18
C GLN A 7 5.96 7.86 -12.04
N ASP A 8 5.34 8.27 -10.94
CA ASP A 8 6.04 8.81 -9.77
C ASP A 8 6.99 7.77 -9.14
N ASN A 9 6.64 6.49 -9.23
CA ASN A 9 7.44 5.37 -8.71
C ASN A 9 8.35 4.70 -9.76
N LEU A 10 8.34 5.13 -11.03
CA LEU A 10 9.01 4.43 -12.13
C LEU A 10 10.51 4.18 -11.87
N ALA A 11 11.19 5.16 -11.27
CA ALA A 11 12.62 5.04 -10.96
C ALA A 11 12.92 3.96 -9.92
N GLU A 12 12.08 3.82 -8.89
CA GLU A 12 12.24 2.77 -7.87
C GLU A 12 11.86 1.41 -8.45
N ILE A 13 10.80 1.32 -9.26
CA ILE A 13 10.42 0.11 -10.00
C ILE A 13 11.63 -0.41 -10.80
N HIS A 14 12.26 0.46 -11.60
CA HIS A 14 13.45 0.11 -12.38
C HIS A 14 14.65 -0.26 -11.49
N ARG A 15 14.86 0.44 -10.37
CA ARG A 15 15.94 0.14 -9.41
C ARG A 15 15.81 -1.26 -8.82
N ARG A 16 14.59 -1.78 -8.69
CA ARG A 16 14.30 -3.17 -8.27
C ARG A 16 14.43 -4.19 -9.39
N GLY A 17 14.85 -3.77 -10.59
CA GLY A 17 15.03 -4.65 -11.75
C GLY A 17 13.74 -4.97 -12.49
N LEU A 18 12.64 -4.27 -12.20
CA LEU A 18 11.36 -4.48 -12.87
C LEU A 18 11.21 -3.58 -14.09
N GLY A 19 10.61 -4.11 -15.15
CA GLY A 19 9.99 -3.31 -16.21
C GLY A 19 8.56 -2.91 -15.84
N LEU A 20 8.02 -1.90 -16.52
CA LEU A 20 6.63 -1.48 -16.33
C LEU A 20 5.91 -1.31 -17.67
N ALA A 21 4.68 -1.82 -17.74
CA ALA A 21 3.73 -1.54 -18.79
C ALA A 21 2.31 -1.50 -18.20
N ALA A 22 1.41 -0.71 -18.79
CA ALA A 22 -0.02 -0.76 -18.47
C ALA A 22 -0.83 -1.13 -19.71
N ILE A 23 -1.88 -1.94 -19.55
CA ILE A 23 -2.77 -2.36 -20.64
C ILE A 23 -4.14 -1.70 -20.43
N SER A 24 -4.72 -1.16 -21.49
CA SER A 24 -6.09 -0.64 -21.50
C SER A 24 -6.84 -1.09 -22.75
N TYR A 25 -8.17 -1.16 -22.65
CA TYR A 25 -9.08 -1.38 -23.79
C TYR A 25 -9.07 -0.24 -24.83
N ASP A 26 -8.48 0.90 -24.46
CA ASP A 26 -8.34 2.09 -25.31
C ASP A 26 -7.48 1.84 -26.55
N ILE A 27 -7.82 2.52 -27.65
CA ILE A 27 -7.03 2.53 -28.89
C ILE A 27 -5.71 3.31 -28.70
N PRO A 28 -4.68 3.09 -29.55
CA PRO A 28 -3.39 3.77 -29.40
C PRO A 28 -3.47 5.31 -29.41
N ALA A 29 -4.42 5.89 -30.16
CA ALA A 29 -4.59 7.34 -30.20
C ALA A 29 -5.04 7.93 -28.85
N ILE A 30 -5.97 7.26 -28.16
CA ILE A 30 -6.43 7.67 -26.82
C ILE A 30 -5.27 7.56 -25.82
N LEU A 31 -4.57 6.42 -25.84
CA LEU A 31 -3.43 6.16 -24.96
C LEU A 31 -2.31 7.17 -25.16
N LYS A 32 -1.97 7.49 -26.42
CA LYS A 32 -0.96 8.50 -26.74
C LYS A 32 -1.37 9.88 -26.23
N SER A 33 -2.62 10.30 -26.46
CA SER A 33 -3.13 11.59 -25.99
C SER A 33 -3.01 11.72 -24.47
N PHE A 34 -3.37 10.66 -23.73
CA PHE A 34 -3.22 10.63 -22.27
C PHE A 34 -1.75 10.62 -21.83
N SER A 35 -0.93 9.78 -22.45
CA SER A 35 0.50 9.64 -22.16
C SER A 35 1.25 10.95 -22.36
N ASP A 36 1.01 11.66 -23.47
CA ASP A 36 1.63 12.95 -23.77
C ASP A 36 1.20 14.01 -22.75
N ARG A 37 -0.10 14.08 -22.43
CA ARG A 37 -0.67 15.03 -21.47
C ARG A 37 -0.09 14.84 -20.07
N ARG A 38 0.07 13.59 -19.64
CA ARG A 38 0.56 13.22 -18.30
C ARG A 38 2.07 12.95 -18.26
N LYS A 39 2.77 13.07 -19.40
CA LYS A 39 4.21 12.86 -19.55
C LYS A 39 4.67 11.49 -19.01
N LEU A 40 3.94 10.44 -19.36
CA LEU A 40 4.28 9.08 -18.94
C LEU A 40 5.48 8.57 -19.75
N GLY A 41 6.45 8.00 -19.04
CA GLY A 41 7.71 7.47 -19.58
C GLY A 41 7.76 5.95 -19.70
N TYR A 42 6.63 5.26 -19.48
CA TYR A 42 6.49 3.81 -19.62
C TYR A 42 5.40 3.47 -20.65
N PRO A 43 5.47 2.29 -21.31
CA PRO A 43 4.54 1.94 -22.36
C PRO A 43 3.09 1.73 -21.86
N LEU A 44 2.15 2.33 -22.60
CA LEU A 44 0.72 2.00 -22.54
C LEU A 44 0.37 1.11 -23.73
N LEU A 45 -0.05 -0.11 -23.45
CA LEU A 45 -0.43 -1.14 -24.42
C LEU A 45 -1.94 -1.08 -24.69
N SER A 46 -2.29 -1.12 -25.97
CA SER A 46 -3.67 -1.06 -26.43
C SER A 46 -4.24 -2.47 -26.59
N ASP A 47 -5.43 -2.71 -26.06
CA ASP A 47 -6.21 -3.94 -26.19
C ASP A 47 -7.63 -3.67 -26.74
N PRO A 48 -7.79 -3.22 -28.00
CA PRO A 48 -9.10 -2.88 -28.54
C PRO A 48 -10.05 -4.08 -28.54
N GLY A 49 -11.27 -3.87 -28.01
CA GLY A 49 -12.26 -4.93 -27.81
C GLY A 49 -12.03 -5.77 -26.54
N SER A 50 -11.05 -5.39 -25.71
CA SER A 50 -10.74 -6.04 -24.44
C SER A 50 -10.37 -7.52 -24.61
N LYS A 51 -9.61 -7.88 -25.65
CA LYS A 51 -9.29 -9.29 -25.96
C LYS A 51 -8.40 -9.92 -24.90
N ILE A 52 -7.32 -9.23 -24.53
CA ILE A 52 -6.42 -9.65 -23.44
C ILE A 52 -7.14 -9.57 -22.11
N ILE A 53 -7.87 -8.48 -21.85
CA ILE A 53 -8.69 -8.31 -20.65
C ILE A 53 -9.66 -9.49 -20.46
N ARG A 54 -10.35 -9.92 -21.53
CA ARG A 54 -11.23 -11.11 -21.52
C ARG A 54 -10.47 -12.40 -21.31
N ALA A 55 -9.32 -12.57 -21.98
CA ALA A 55 -8.49 -13.77 -21.84
C ALA A 55 -8.00 -13.98 -20.40
N TYR A 56 -7.80 -12.89 -19.65
CA TYR A 56 -7.41 -12.92 -18.24
C TYR A 56 -8.62 -12.96 -17.29
N GLY A 57 -9.85 -12.99 -17.80
CA GLY A 57 -11.08 -13.01 -16.99
C GLY A 57 -11.32 -11.70 -16.23
N LEU A 58 -10.79 -10.59 -16.71
CA LEU A 58 -10.83 -9.29 -16.02
C LEU A 58 -11.93 -8.36 -16.51
N LEU A 59 -12.72 -8.74 -17.51
CA LEU A 59 -13.76 -7.87 -18.03
C LEU A 59 -14.80 -7.56 -16.93
N ASN A 60 -15.13 -6.28 -16.75
CA ASN A 60 -16.23 -5.89 -15.89
C ASN A 60 -17.57 -6.05 -16.63
N GLU A 61 -18.23 -7.19 -16.44
CA GLU A 61 -19.51 -7.53 -17.06
C GLU A 61 -20.71 -6.75 -16.50
N THR A 62 -20.53 -5.99 -15.40
CA THR A 62 -21.58 -5.14 -14.84
C THR A 62 -21.81 -3.86 -15.65
N ILE A 63 -20.90 -3.52 -16.57
CA ILE A 63 -20.99 -2.32 -17.40
C ILE A 63 -21.73 -2.64 -18.70
N PRO A 64 -22.89 -2.00 -18.96
CA PRO A 64 -23.64 -2.23 -20.20
C PRO A 64 -22.89 -1.68 -21.43
N PRO A 65 -23.25 -2.13 -22.64
CA PRO A 65 -22.73 -1.57 -23.88
C PRO A 65 -22.83 -0.03 -23.91
N GLY A 66 -21.74 0.62 -24.30
CA GLY A 66 -21.62 2.09 -24.32
C GLY A 66 -20.16 2.54 -24.19
N PRO A 67 -19.91 3.83 -23.92
CA PRO A 67 -18.56 4.41 -23.93
C PRO A 67 -17.57 3.82 -22.89
N PHE A 68 -18.10 3.12 -21.90
CA PHE A 68 -17.35 2.48 -20.80
C PHE A 68 -17.32 0.96 -20.92
N PHE A 69 -17.95 0.39 -21.96
CA PHE A 69 -17.92 -1.04 -22.20
C PHE A 69 -16.49 -1.50 -22.51
N GLY A 70 -16.05 -2.58 -21.86
CA GLY A 70 -14.68 -3.09 -22.01
C GLY A 70 -13.72 -2.72 -20.88
N ILE A 71 -14.15 -1.88 -19.93
CA ILE A 71 -13.37 -1.58 -18.72
C ILE A 71 -13.08 -2.88 -17.95
N PRO A 72 -11.82 -3.11 -17.52
CA PRO A 72 -11.49 -4.25 -16.68
C PRO A 72 -11.79 -3.97 -15.19
N TYR A 73 -11.99 -5.03 -14.41
CA TYR A 73 -11.61 -5.02 -13.00
C TYR A 73 -10.11 -4.72 -12.94
N PRO A 74 -9.70 -3.61 -12.30
CA PRO A 74 -8.31 -3.20 -12.27
C PRO A 74 -7.49 -4.17 -11.44
N GLY A 75 -6.24 -4.37 -11.85
CA GLY A 75 -5.27 -5.06 -11.03
C GLY A 75 -3.87 -5.00 -11.62
N THR A 76 -2.94 -5.56 -10.86
CA THR A 76 -1.51 -5.59 -11.21
C THR A 76 -1.00 -7.01 -11.15
N TYR A 77 -0.24 -7.40 -12.16
CA TYR A 77 0.52 -8.64 -12.18
C TYR A 77 2.00 -8.32 -12.05
N ILE A 78 2.74 -9.13 -11.29
CA ILE A 78 4.20 -9.18 -11.36
C ILE A 78 4.55 -10.46 -12.11
N LEU A 79 5.40 -10.33 -13.12
CA LEU A 79 5.87 -11.43 -13.95
C LEU A 79 7.37 -11.68 -13.65
N ASP A 80 7.81 -12.94 -13.73
CA ASP A 80 9.23 -13.27 -13.81
C ASP A 80 9.78 -13.06 -15.24
N HIS A 81 11.07 -13.34 -15.43
CA HIS A 81 11.73 -13.18 -16.74
C HIS A 81 11.21 -14.15 -17.82
N ASP A 82 10.55 -15.24 -17.42
CA ASP A 82 9.92 -16.21 -18.33
C ASP A 82 8.47 -15.85 -18.67
N GLY A 83 7.97 -14.72 -18.14
CA GLY A 83 6.60 -14.25 -18.33
C GLY A 83 5.59 -14.97 -17.45
N LYS A 84 6.01 -15.71 -16.42
CA LYS A 84 5.08 -16.36 -15.47
C LYS A 84 4.64 -15.37 -14.41
N VAL A 85 3.36 -15.42 -14.05
CA VAL A 85 2.80 -14.61 -12.98
C VAL A 85 3.30 -15.11 -11.62
N VAL A 86 4.10 -14.29 -10.94
CA VAL A 86 4.63 -14.58 -9.59
C VAL A 86 3.87 -13.85 -8.48
N ALA A 87 3.15 -12.77 -8.80
CA ALA A 87 2.24 -12.11 -7.85
C ALA A 87 1.05 -11.45 -8.56
N LYS A 88 -0.04 -11.26 -7.81
CA LYS A 88 -1.31 -10.67 -8.28
C LYS A 88 -1.84 -9.71 -7.22
N TYR A 89 -2.27 -8.52 -7.63
CA TYR A 89 -2.86 -7.49 -6.76
C TYR A 89 -4.19 -7.03 -7.36
N PHE A 90 -5.29 -7.47 -6.75
CA PHE A 90 -6.67 -7.22 -7.17
C PHE A 90 -7.53 -6.89 -5.95
N GLU A 91 -8.59 -6.12 -6.18
CA GLU A 91 -9.62 -5.82 -5.19
C GLU A 91 -10.98 -6.25 -5.75
N ASP A 92 -11.89 -6.66 -4.86
CA ASP A 92 -13.26 -7.06 -5.25
C ASP A 92 -14.05 -5.86 -5.81
N ASP A 93 -13.83 -4.66 -5.23
CA ASP A 93 -14.40 -3.41 -5.72
C ASP A 93 -13.51 -2.83 -6.84
N TYR A 94 -14.04 -2.72 -8.06
CA TYR A 94 -13.32 -2.19 -9.22
C TYR A 94 -12.87 -0.72 -9.09
N THR A 95 -13.38 -0.01 -8.08
CA THR A 95 -12.95 1.35 -7.76
C THR A 95 -11.76 1.37 -6.80
N GLN A 96 -11.42 0.23 -6.19
CA GLN A 96 -10.30 0.08 -5.27
C GLN A 96 -9.07 -0.49 -5.97
N ARG A 97 -7.89 0.05 -5.64
CA ARG A 97 -6.63 -0.37 -6.27
C ARG A 97 -5.45 -0.16 -5.35
N PHE A 98 -4.58 -1.17 -5.26
CA PHE A 98 -3.23 -1.01 -4.70
C PHE A 98 -2.44 0.04 -5.47
N THR A 99 -1.71 0.88 -4.75
CA THR A 99 -0.72 1.80 -5.34
C THR A 99 0.58 1.08 -5.67
N ALA A 100 1.36 1.62 -6.60
CA ALA A 100 2.67 1.11 -6.94
C ALA A 100 3.60 1.11 -5.72
N SER A 101 3.58 2.18 -4.93
CA SER A 101 4.33 2.25 -3.68
C SER A 101 3.95 1.14 -2.69
N ASP A 102 2.66 0.83 -2.55
CA ASP A 102 2.21 -0.26 -1.68
C ASP A 102 2.76 -1.62 -2.14
N ILE A 103 2.63 -1.92 -3.44
CA ILE A 103 3.17 -3.13 -4.04
C ILE A 103 4.68 -3.24 -3.82
N LEU A 104 5.43 -2.14 -3.99
CA LEU A 104 6.87 -2.09 -3.77
C LEU A 104 7.26 -2.32 -2.30
N ILE A 105 6.51 -1.73 -1.36
CA ILE A 105 6.72 -1.95 0.07
C ILE A 105 6.48 -3.42 0.42
N ARG A 106 5.39 -4.01 -0.06
CA ARG A 106 5.03 -5.41 0.22
C ARG A 106 6.01 -6.40 -0.39
N GLN A 107 6.44 -6.16 -1.62
CA GLN A 107 7.28 -7.11 -2.36
C GLN A 107 8.77 -6.99 -2.01
N PHE A 108 9.26 -5.78 -1.72
CA PHE A 108 10.70 -5.52 -1.62
C PHE A 108 11.12 -4.83 -0.32
N GLY A 109 10.19 -4.59 0.61
CA GLY A 109 10.48 -3.84 1.83
C GLY A 109 11.00 -2.43 1.54
N ALA A 110 10.65 -1.86 0.37
CA ALA A 110 11.14 -0.55 -0.06
C ALA A 110 10.89 0.51 1.03
N ALA A 111 11.79 1.48 1.17
CA ALA A 111 11.58 2.58 2.09
C ALA A 111 10.27 3.29 1.71
N ALA A 112 9.37 3.46 2.69
CA ALA A 112 8.11 4.15 2.47
C ALA A 112 8.35 5.59 1.96
N GLY A 113 7.44 6.12 1.14
CA GLY A 113 7.62 7.40 0.45
C GLY A 113 7.29 8.64 1.29
N ALA A 114 7.98 9.74 0.96
CA ALA A 114 7.72 11.17 1.20
C ALA A 114 7.45 11.72 2.63
N ALA A 115 6.71 11.03 3.51
CA ALA A 115 6.40 11.53 4.85
C ALA A 115 7.06 10.64 5.90
N HIS A 116 8.19 11.06 6.46
CA HIS A 116 8.83 10.40 7.58
C HIS A 116 8.68 11.28 8.82
N SER A 117 8.13 10.73 9.90
CA SER A 117 8.07 11.40 11.19
C SER A 117 8.60 10.48 12.26
N THR A 118 9.70 10.86 12.90
CA THR A 118 10.13 10.22 14.14
C THR A 118 9.18 10.60 15.27
N VAL A 119 8.74 9.59 16.01
CA VAL A 119 7.85 9.74 17.15
C VAL A 119 8.62 9.43 18.42
N ALA A 120 8.50 10.32 19.41
CA ALA A 120 9.13 10.10 20.71
C ALA A 120 8.50 8.88 21.40
N SER A 121 9.35 7.98 21.88
CA SER A 121 8.96 6.88 22.77
C SER A 121 10.07 6.59 23.76
N LYS A 122 9.76 5.90 24.86
CA LYS A 122 10.72 5.71 25.96
C LYS A 122 11.79 4.68 25.65
N HIS A 123 11.39 3.56 25.04
CA HIS A 123 12.23 2.37 24.91
C HIS A 123 12.50 1.94 23.47
N LEU A 124 11.80 2.53 22.50
CA LEU A 124 11.91 2.21 21.09
C LEU A 124 12.23 3.49 20.28
N LYS A 125 12.83 3.33 19.11
CA LYS A 125 12.78 4.40 18.10
C LYS A 125 11.65 4.05 17.15
N ILE A 126 10.74 4.99 16.94
CA ILE A 126 9.57 4.80 16.08
C ILE A 126 9.62 5.86 14.99
N ALA A 127 9.42 5.44 13.74
CA ALA A 127 9.19 6.33 12.61
C ALA A 127 7.95 5.89 11.84
N THR A 128 7.08 6.85 11.50
CA THR A 128 5.89 6.60 10.69
C THR A 128 6.11 7.06 9.27
N SER A 129 5.52 6.34 8.31
CA SER A 129 5.51 6.75 6.91
C SER A 129 4.31 6.23 6.13
N ALA A 130 4.06 6.78 4.95
CA ALA A 130 3.02 6.33 4.03
C ALA A 130 3.64 5.94 2.69
N GLY A 131 2.99 5.06 1.92
CA GLY A 131 3.46 4.69 0.58
C GLY A 131 3.51 5.90 -0.38
N THR A 132 2.60 6.85 -0.21
CA THR A 132 2.54 8.11 -0.98
C THR A 132 1.97 9.23 -0.11
N ALA A 133 2.38 10.47 -0.35
CA ALA A 133 1.80 11.65 0.28
C ALA A 133 0.55 12.18 -0.45
N VAL A 134 0.42 11.88 -1.75
CA VAL A 134 -0.74 12.29 -2.57
C VAL A 134 -1.58 11.07 -2.89
N VAL A 135 -2.87 11.16 -2.58
CA VAL A 135 -3.84 10.07 -2.71
C VAL A 135 -5.08 10.53 -3.46
N HIS A 136 -5.81 9.57 -3.98
CA HIS A 136 -7.08 9.77 -4.66
C HIS A 136 -8.09 8.76 -4.14
N THR A 137 -9.37 9.08 -4.28
CA THR A 137 -10.45 8.15 -3.89
C THR A 137 -10.31 6.81 -4.60
N GLY A 138 -10.52 5.73 -3.85
CA GLY A 138 -10.33 4.35 -4.30
C GLY A 138 -8.89 3.82 -4.17
N GLN A 139 -7.89 4.64 -3.89
CA GLN A 139 -6.53 4.09 -3.69
C GLN A 139 -6.41 3.38 -2.35
N ARG A 140 -5.82 2.19 -2.37
CA ARG A 140 -5.33 1.46 -1.20
C ARG A 140 -3.84 1.74 -1.03
N ILE A 141 -3.45 2.27 0.12
CA ILE A 141 -2.08 2.67 0.43
C ILE A 141 -1.58 2.02 1.72
N ALA A 142 -0.28 1.72 1.78
CA ALA A 142 0.39 1.33 3.01
C ALA A 142 0.66 2.53 3.92
N LEU A 143 0.39 2.35 5.21
CA LEU A 143 0.97 3.09 6.33
C LEU A 143 1.99 2.16 6.99
N THR A 144 3.21 2.65 7.18
CA THR A 144 4.30 1.89 7.79
C THR A 144 4.70 2.51 9.12
N VAL A 145 5.05 1.65 10.06
CA VAL A 145 5.67 2.00 11.33
C VAL A 145 6.97 1.23 11.43
N ASP A 146 8.09 1.94 11.27
CA ASP A 146 9.43 1.41 11.46
C ASP A 146 9.80 1.52 12.94
N ILE A 147 10.16 0.40 13.54
CA ILE A 147 10.53 0.31 14.95
C ILE A 147 11.95 -0.25 15.06
N SER A 148 12.78 0.43 15.84
CA SER A 148 14.09 -0.07 16.26
C SER A 148 14.12 -0.29 17.76
N ALA A 149 14.29 -1.55 18.18
CA ALA A 149 14.57 -1.92 19.55
C ALA A 149 16.10 -1.89 19.79
N PRO A 150 16.58 -1.19 20.84
CA PRO A 150 18.00 -1.24 21.23
C PRO A 150 18.47 -2.66 21.55
N PRO A 151 19.79 -2.94 21.51
CA PRO A 151 20.33 -4.24 21.90
C PRO A 151 19.86 -4.66 23.30
N GLY A 152 19.43 -5.92 23.43
CA GLY A 152 18.89 -6.48 24.67
C GLY A 152 17.43 -6.13 24.96
N VAL A 153 16.79 -5.31 24.14
CA VAL A 153 15.36 -4.97 24.26
C VAL A 153 14.55 -5.75 23.23
N HIS A 154 13.39 -6.24 23.65
CA HIS A 154 12.40 -6.91 22.79
C HIS A 154 10.98 -6.41 23.07
N VAL A 155 10.07 -6.68 22.14
CA VAL A 155 8.62 -6.54 22.34
C VAL A 155 7.92 -7.83 21.95
N TYR A 156 6.80 -8.15 22.60
CA TYR A 156 6.03 -9.34 22.26
C TYR A 156 5.30 -9.18 20.93
N ALA A 157 5.38 -10.21 20.09
CA ALA A 157 4.63 -10.26 18.84
C ALA A 157 3.15 -10.66 19.11
N PRO A 158 2.23 -10.40 18.16
CA PRO A 158 0.85 -10.86 18.28
C PRO A 158 0.73 -12.37 18.49
N GLY A 159 -0.28 -12.79 19.25
CA GLY A 159 -0.57 -14.21 19.54
C GLY A 159 -0.07 -14.73 20.89
N VAL A 160 0.62 -13.90 21.68
CA VAL A 160 1.02 -14.24 23.06
C VAL A 160 -0.17 -14.30 24.02
N THR A 161 -0.08 -15.17 25.03
CA THR A 161 -1.06 -15.27 26.13
C THR A 161 -0.42 -14.82 27.43
N GLY A 162 -1.06 -13.90 28.17
CA GLY A 162 -0.52 -13.38 29.43
C GLY A 162 0.51 -12.23 29.28
N TYR A 163 0.85 -11.85 28.04
CA TYR A 163 1.77 -10.76 27.74
C TYR A 163 1.09 -9.64 26.92
N ILE A 164 1.72 -8.47 26.88
CA ILE A 164 1.23 -7.33 26.10
C ILE A 164 1.95 -7.30 24.75
N ALA A 165 1.28 -7.84 23.73
CA ALA A 165 1.72 -7.76 22.35
C ALA A 165 1.79 -6.31 21.86
N ILE A 166 2.72 -6.05 20.94
CA ILE A 166 2.68 -4.83 20.13
C ILE A 166 1.40 -4.81 19.28
N ASP A 167 0.71 -3.66 19.29
CA ASP A 167 -0.52 -3.45 18.55
C ASP A 167 -0.51 -2.08 17.86
N LEU A 168 -0.63 -2.10 16.54
CA LEU A 168 -0.87 -0.90 15.72
C LEU A 168 -2.36 -0.76 15.46
N SER A 169 -3.01 0.22 16.10
CA SER A 169 -4.43 0.50 15.91
C SER A 169 -4.65 1.82 15.17
N VAL A 170 -5.50 1.76 14.14
CA VAL A 170 -6.02 2.89 13.36
C VAL A 170 -7.53 2.67 13.25
N ALA A 171 -8.33 3.69 13.52
CA ALA A 171 -9.79 3.61 13.46
C ALA A 171 -10.32 3.93 12.06
N ASP A 172 -11.45 3.33 11.67
CA ASP A 172 -12.15 3.70 10.44
C ASP A 172 -12.64 5.15 10.47
N SER A 173 -12.75 5.72 9.27
CA SER A 173 -13.21 7.11 9.07
C SER A 173 -14.15 7.19 7.87
N PRO A 174 -15.05 8.18 7.81
CA PRO A 174 -15.79 8.47 6.58
C PRO A 174 -14.88 8.71 5.36
N SER A 175 -13.62 9.10 5.56
CA SER A 175 -12.65 9.36 4.49
C SER A 175 -11.81 8.14 4.10
N TYR A 176 -11.74 7.09 4.91
CA TYR A 176 -10.95 5.89 4.61
C TYR A 176 -11.41 4.67 5.41
N ALA A 177 -11.30 3.50 4.79
CA ALA A 177 -11.51 2.21 5.43
C ALA A 177 -10.15 1.57 5.77
N VAL A 178 -10.05 0.98 6.96
CA VAL A 178 -8.81 0.42 7.50
C VAL A 178 -8.77 -1.10 7.28
N HIS A 179 -7.61 -1.59 6.84
CA HIS A 179 -7.35 -3.02 6.69
C HIS A 179 -6.58 -3.58 7.90
N PRO A 180 -6.53 -4.92 8.08
CA PRO A 180 -5.73 -5.54 9.13
C PRO A 180 -4.25 -5.16 9.07
N ALA A 181 -3.60 -5.08 10.24
CA ALA A 181 -2.16 -4.89 10.32
C ALA A 181 -1.41 -6.18 9.92
N VAL A 182 -0.30 -6.01 9.21
CA VAL A 182 0.63 -7.06 8.82
C VAL A 182 1.92 -6.86 9.61
N TYR A 183 2.29 -7.90 10.36
CA TYR A 183 3.52 -7.94 11.15
C TYR A 183 4.58 -8.79 10.42
N PRO A 184 5.88 -8.51 10.60
CA PRO A 184 6.92 -9.34 10.03
C PRO A 184 6.98 -10.68 10.76
N PRO A 185 7.70 -11.68 10.22
CA PRO A 185 7.99 -12.92 10.95
C PRO A 185 8.67 -12.60 12.30
N SER A 186 8.18 -13.20 13.37
CA SER A 186 8.73 -13.01 14.71
C SER A 186 9.88 -13.97 15.00
N ASN A 187 10.71 -13.59 15.98
CA ASN A 187 11.70 -14.47 16.57
C ASN A 187 11.08 -15.26 17.72
N THR A 188 11.62 -16.44 17.99
CA THR A 188 11.24 -17.24 19.14
C THR A 188 12.22 -16.98 20.28
N MET A 189 11.73 -16.61 21.45
CA MET A 189 12.54 -16.38 22.66
C MET A 189 12.13 -17.34 23.78
N ARG A 190 13.11 -17.97 24.43
CA ARG A 190 12.89 -18.81 25.62
C ARG A 190 13.12 -18.00 26.89
N LEU A 191 12.11 -17.93 27.75
CA LEU A 191 12.16 -17.30 29.06
C LEU A 191 12.55 -18.37 30.10
N ALA A 192 13.85 -18.56 30.30
CA ALA A 192 14.39 -19.67 31.10
C ALA A 192 13.88 -19.71 32.55
N ALA A 193 13.56 -18.56 33.15
CA ALA A 193 13.08 -18.47 34.53
C ALA A 193 11.71 -19.14 34.75
N ILE A 194 10.89 -19.22 33.70
CA ILE A 194 9.52 -19.76 33.75
C ILE A 194 9.29 -20.87 32.71
N ASP A 195 10.37 -21.32 32.05
CA ASP A 195 10.40 -22.33 30.99
C ASP A 195 9.35 -22.13 29.87
N GLU A 196 9.10 -20.86 29.51
CA GLU A 196 8.15 -20.51 28.46
C GLU A 196 8.87 -20.12 27.17
N THR A 197 8.21 -20.34 26.02
CA THR A 197 8.68 -19.89 24.73
C THR A 197 7.66 -18.98 24.07
N VAL A 198 8.08 -17.77 23.72
CA VAL A 198 7.19 -16.69 23.28
C VAL A 198 7.71 -16.04 21.99
N PRO A 199 6.80 -15.65 21.07
CA PRO A 199 7.18 -14.89 19.88
C PRO A 199 7.45 -13.42 20.23
N VAL A 200 8.55 -12.89 19.73
CA VAL A 200 9.04 -11.54 20.01
C VAL A 200 9.57 -10.87 18.74
N PHE A 201 9.65 -9.54 18.76
CA PHE A 201 10.45 -8.78 17.82
C PHE A 201 11.69 -8.21 18.54
N VAL A 202 12.83 -8.29 17.86
CA VAL A 202 14.13 -7.76 18.28
C VAL A 202 14.75 -6.94 17.15
N GLY A 203 15.59 -5.98 17.48
CA GLY A 203 16.26 -5.13 16.49
C GLY A 203 15.28 -4.27 15.68
N ASP A 204 15.56 -4.14 14.38
CA ASP A 204 14.77 -3.33 13.45
C ASP A 204 13.69 -4.16 12.77
N PHE A 205 12.45 -3.67 12.81
CA PHE A 205 11.32 -4.32 12.16
C PHE A 205 10.27 -3.30 11.74
N ARG A 206 9.44 -3.67 10.76
CA ARG A 206 8.38 -2.82 10.21
C ARG A 206 7.02 -3.46 10.39
N VAL A 207 6.08 -2.70 10.93
CA VAL A 207 4.65 -3.03 10.92
C VAL A 207 3.98 -2.27 9.78
N LEU A 208 3.12 -2.94 9.02
CA LEU A 208 2.39 -2.36 7.90
C LEU A 208 0.90 -2.40 8.19
N ARG A 209 0.18 -1.34 7.84
CA ARG A 209 -1.29 -1.33 7.85
C ARG A 209 -1.80 -0.56 6.65
N GLU A 210 -2.74 -1.12 5.91
CA GLU A 210 -3.27 -0.46 4.71
C GLU A 210 -4.56 0.29 5.02
N ILE A 211 -4.81 1.36 4.26
CA ILE A 211 -6.10 2.05 4.22
C ILE A 211 -6.55 2.21 2.77
N THR A 212 -7.86 2.08 2.53
CA THR A 212 -8.50 2.46 1.27
C THR A 212 -9.12 3.84 1.43
N ILE A 213 -8.78 4.79 0.57
CA ILE A 213 -9.41 6.12 0.54
C ILE A 213 -10.84 6.01 0.03
N SER A 214 -11.81 6.39 0.86
CA SER A 214 -13.24 6.28 0.56
C SER A 214 -13.68 7.24 -0.55
N LYS A 215 -14.76 6.89 -1.25
CA LYS A 215 -15.38 7.77 -2.27
C LYS A 215 -15.88 9.10 -1.70
N SER A 216 -16.19 9.12 -0.41
CA SER A 216 -16.61 10.28 0.39
C SER A 216 -15.45 11.18 0.85
N ALA A 217 -14.19 10.79 0.62
CA ALA A 217 -13.06 11.62 1.01
C ALA A 217 -13.08 12.95 0.24
N VAL A 218 -12.96 14.05 0.96
CA VAL A 218 -12.98 15.41 0.41
C VAL A 218 -11.57 15.78 -0.06
N PRO A 219 -11.41 16.42 -1.24
CA PRO A 219 -10.12 16.95 -1.67
C PRO A 219 -9.53 17.94 -0.65
N GLY A 220 -8.24 17.81 -0.37
CA GLY A 220 -7.56 18.62 0.65
C GLY A 220 -6.59 17.81 1.50
N GLU A 221 -6.18 18.37 2.63
CA GLU A 221 -5.38 17.65 3.61
C GLU A 221 -6.23 16.59 4.32
N LEU A 222 -5.68 15.39 4.44
CA LEU A 222 -6.27 14.26 5.16
C LEU A 222 -5.27 13.82 6.23
N THR A 223 -5.65 13.99 7.49
CA THR A 223 -4.91 13.41 8.63
C THR A 223 -5.45 12.02 8.94
N VAL A 224 -4.55 11.05 9.02
CA VAL A 224 -4.82 9.71 9.56
C VAL A 224 -4.18 9.62 10.93
N GLU A 225 -4.96 9.27 11.95
CA GLU A 225 -4.50 9.13 13.32
C GLU A 225 -4.50 7.66 13.73
N GLY A 226 -3.48 7.26 14.48
CA GLY A 226 -3.39 5.93 15.03
C GLY A 226 -2.63 5.95 16.34
N GLN A 227 -2.39 4.76 16.87
CA GLN A 227 -1.59 4.59 18.08
C GLN A 227 -0.85 3.25 18.00
N LEU A 228 0.36 3.23 18.54
CA LEU A 228 1.15 2.03 18.76
C LEU A 228 1.17 1.74 20.25
N ARG A 229 0.51 0.66 20.67
CA ARG A 229 0.63 0.15 22.04
C ARG A 229 1.68 -0.93 22.06
N SER A 230 2.63 -0.85 22.98
CA SER A 230 3.66 -1.87 23.13
C SER A 230 4.17 -1.96 24.58
N GLN A 231 4.77 -3.08 24.91
CA GLN A 231 5.52 -3.24 26.14
C GLN A 231 6.93 -3.73 25.78
N ALA A 232 7.92 -2.86 25.97
CA ALA A 232 9.31 -3.25 25.83
C ALA A 232 9.74 -4.03 27.08
N CYS A 233 10.58 -5.03 26.89
CA CYS A 233 11.19 -5.81 27.96
C CYS A 233 12.69 -5.97 27.68
N ASP A 234 13.49 -6.03 28.75
CA ASP A 234 14.88 -6.44 28.70
C ASP A 234 15.05 -7.81 29.39
N GLU A 235 16.29 -8.23 29.63
CA GLU A 235 16.61 -9.51 30.28
C GLU A 235 16.12 -9.62 31.73
N LYS A 236 15.83 -8.49 32.39
CA LYS A 236 15.53 -8.43 33.82
C LYS A 236 14.06 -8.16 34.08
N GLN A 237 13.41 -7.37 33.23
CA GLN A 237 12.05 -6.91 33.47
C GLN A 237 11.34 -6.46 32.20
N CYS A 238 10.02 -6.43 32.30
CA CYS A 238 9.18 -5.71 31.36
C CYS A 238 8.87 -4.30 31.88
N TYR A 239 9.06 -3.30 31.03
CA TYR A 239 8.79 -1.91 31.36
C TYR A 239 7.28 -1.64 31.42
N VAL A 240 6.90 -0.46 31.91
CA VAL A 240 5.50 -0.02 31.89
C VAL A 240 5.03 0.08 30.43
N PRO A 241 3.88 -0.52 30.07
CA PRO A 241 3.34 -0.42 28.71
C PRO A 241 3.19 1.04 28.26
N GLU A 242 3.54 1.29 27.01
CA GLU A 242 3.50 2.61 26.40
C GLU A 242 2.52 2.59 25.22
N THR A 243 1.67 3.61 25.14
CA THR A 243 0.82 3.89 23.98
C THR A 243 1.28 5.19 23.36
N VAL A 244 1.83 5.10 22.14
CA VAL A 244 2.38 6.23 21.41
C VAL A 244 1.39 6.67 20.34
N PRO A 245 0.92 7.94 20.32
CA PRO A 245 0.07 8.44 19.25
C PRO A 245 0.86 8.59 17.95
N LEU A 246 0.26 8.18 16.84
CA LEU A 246 0.83 8.21 15.50
C LEU A 246 -0.02 9.10 14.59
N LYS A 247 0.63 9.77 13.64
CA LYS A 247 -0.03 10.63 12.66
C LYS A 247 0.59 10.46 11.29
N TRP A 248 -0.25 10.40 10.26
CA TRP A 248 0.13 10.52 8.86
C TRP A 248 -0.64 11.67 8.23
N ILE A 249 0.04 12.50 7.45
CA ILE A 249 -0.56 13.62 6.72
C ILE A 249 -0.49 13.30 5.24
N LEU A 250 -1.66 13.24 4.62
CA LEU A 250 -1.86 12.93 3.21
C LEU A 250 -2.57 14.10 2.53
N ARG A 251 -2.50 14.17 1.20
CA ARG A 251 -3.25 15.12 0.38
C ARG A 251 -4.16 14.36 -0.57
N VAL A 252 -5.46 14.52 -0.41
CA VAL A 252 -6.47 13.97 -1.33
C VAL A 252 -6.60 14.92 -2.52
N GLU A 253 -6.35 14.39 -3.72
CA GLU A 253 -6.52 15.12 -4.97
C GLU A 253 -7.68 14.56 -5.80
N PRO A 254 -8.40 15.42 -6.55
CA PRO A 254 -9.47 14.97 -7.42
C PRO A 254 -8.96 14.01 -8.50
N LEU A 255 -9.83 13.13 -8.97
CA LEU A 255 -9.55 12.28 -10.12
C LEU A 255 -9.44 13.12 -11.40
N ASP A 256 -8.54 12.74 -12.31
CA ASP A 256 -8.52 13.28 -13.67
C ASP A 256 -9.78 12.82 -14.41
N ARG A 257 -10.65 13.76 -14.74
CA ARG A 257 -11.89 13.53 -15.51
C ARG A 257 -11.78 14.02 -16.95
N GLN A 258 -10.61 14.48 -17.39
CA GLN A 258 -10.43 14.97 -18.75
C GLN A 258 -10.40 13.81 -19.74
N ARG A 259 -11.47 13.70 -20.54
CA ARG A 259 -11.59 12.74 -21.64
C ARG A 259 -10.61 13.05 -22.77
N ALA A 260 -10.36 12.04 -23.61
CA ALA A 260 -9.64 12.24 -24.87
C ALA A 260 -10.40 13.21 -25.80
N PRO A 261 -9.74 13.83 -26.79
CA PRO A 261 -10.41 14.61 -27.84
C PRO A 261 -11.59 13.84 -28.46
N ALA A 262 -12.69 14.52 -28.75
CA ALA A 262 -13.96 13.91 -29.15
C ALA A 262 -13.83 13.03 -30.40
N GLU A 263 -12.91 13.38 -31.28
CA GLU A 263 -12.65 12.72 -32.56
C GLU A 263 -12.09 11.30 -32.39
N ILE A 264 -11.47 11.02 -31.24
CA ILE A 264 -10.82 9.74 -30.93
C ILE A 264 -11.46 9.00 -29.77
N GLN A 265 -12.57 9.50 -29.21
CA GLN A 265 -13.29 8.81 -28.13
C GLN A 265 -13.96 7.53 -28.63
N HIS A 266 -14.14 6.56 -27.73
CA HIS A 266 -15.04 5.43 -27.94
C HIS A 266 -16.45 5.95 -28.26
N LYS A 267 -17.04 5.39 -29.32
CA LYS A 267 -18.40 5.72 -29.77
C LYS A 267 -19.42 4.85 -29.05
#